data_AF-A0A8T1A6S9-F1
#
_entry.id   AF-A0A8T1A6S9-F1
#
_cell.length_a   1.000
_cell.length_b   1.000
_cell.length_c   1.000
_cell.angle_alpha   90.00
_cell.angle_beta   90.00
_cell.angle_gamma   90.00
#
_symmetry.space_group_name_H-M   'P 1'
#
loop_
_entity.id
_entity.type
_entity.pdbx_description
1 polymer ?
#
loop_
_entity_poly.entity_id
_entity_poly.type
_entity_poly.pdbx_seq_one_letter_code
_entity_poly.pdbx_strand_id
1 'polypeptide(L)'
;MVGRMIMSTVIALLCSSVYYQFDTTDAQLAMGIIFESILNLSVGQAAQIPTVMAAREVFYKQRGANFFRTASYVLSSSVVQLPAIVLETVVFSAIVYWMCGFLNSFWSFFVFVVVLCLINIALAAFFFFLAAASPNLNVANPLSSVSIVFFVMFAGYTITKDQIPDYLIWMYWANPTSWGIRSLGINHMG
;
A
#
# COMPACT_ATOMS: atom_id res chain seq x y z
N MET A 1 -9.29 -14.26 -4.00
CA MET A 1 -9.90 -12.99 -3.55
C MET A 1 -10.38 -13.08 -2.10
N VAL A 2 -11.31 -13.98 -1.76
CA VAL A 2 -11.83 -14.14 -0.37
C VAL A 2 -10.72 -14.36 0.67
N GLY A 3 -9.79 -15.30 0.41
CA GLY A 3 -8.68 -15.55 1.34
C GLY A 3 -7.78 -14.33 1.62
N ARG A 4 -7.61 -13.45 0.62
CA ARG A 4 -6.83 -12.20 0.75
C ARG A 4 -7.54 -11.21 1.67
N MET A 5 -8.84 -11.04 1.50
CA MET A 5 -9.64 -10.14 2.34
C MET A 5 -9.72 -10.63 3.79
N ILE A 6 -9.77 -11.95 4.00
CA ILE A 6 -9.70 -12.54 5.34
C ILE A 6 -8.34 -12.25 5.98
N MET A 7 -7.23 -12.50 5.27
CA MET A 7 -5.88 -12.23 5.78
C MET A 7 -5.68 -10.74 6.11
N SER A 8 -6.09 -9.84 5.21
CA SER A 8 -6.00 -8.40 5.44
C SER A 8 -6.81 -7.96 6.66
N THR A 9 -8.01 -8.52 6.85
CA THR A 9 -8.86 -8.25 8.03
C THR A 9 -8.20 -8.74 9.32
N VAL A 10 -7.63 -9.95 9.31
CA VAL A 10 -6.93 -10.51 10.48
C VAL A 10 -5.70 -9.68 10.84
N ILE A 11 -4.91 -9.27 9.85
CA ILE A 11 -3.75 -8.38 10.06
C ILE A 11 -4.23 -7.04 10.62
N ALA A 12 -5.29 -6.45 10.05
CA ALA A 12 -5.86 -5.20 10.55
C ALA A 12 -6.24 -5.29 12.03
N LEU A 13 -6.94 -6.37 12.43
CA LEU A 13 -7.33 -6.59 13.82
C LEU A 13 -6.12 -6.74 14.75
N LEU A 14 -5.10 -7.51 14.32
CA LEU A 14 -3.87 -7.70 15.10
C LEU A 14 -3.13 -6.37 15.29
N CYS A 15 -2.85 -5.64 14.20
CA CYS A 15 -2.19 -4.35 14.25
C CYS A 15 -2.96 -3.34 15.13
N SER A 16 -4.28 -3.25 14.93
CA SER A 16 -5.11 -2.30 15.69
C SER A 16 -5.25 -2.67 17.16
N SER A 17 -5.12 -3.96 17.52
CA SER A 17 -5.17 -4.39 18.91
C SER A 17 -3.94 -3.95 19.72
N VAL A 18 -2.80 -3.77 19.06
CA VAL A 18 -1.56 -3.28 19.69
C VAL A 18 -1.70 -1.81 20.09
N TYR A 19 -2.42 -1.02 19.29
CA TYR A 19 -2.63 0.42 19.50
C TYR A 19 -4.05 0.74 19.96
N TYR A 20 -4.69 -0.19 20.65
CA TYR A 20 -6.08 -0.05 21.08
C TYR A 20 -6.25 1.17 21.99
N GLN A 21 -7.10 2.11 21.56
CA GLN A 21 -7.37 3.37 22.28
C GLN A 21 -6.10 4.10 22.71
N PHE A 22 -5.20 4.37 21.75
CA PHE A 22 -4.01 5.17 22.03
C PHE A 22 -4.38 6.60 22.45
N ASP A 23 -3.51 7.26 23.20
CA ASP A 23 -3.69 8.67 23.55
C ASP A 23 -3.53 9.54 22.30
N THR A 24 -4.63 10.17 21.88
CA THR A 24 -4.68 11.01 20.66
C THR A 24 -3.80 12.26 20.76
N THR A 25 -3.32 12.60 21.96
CA THR A 25 -2.35 13.67 22.20
C THR A 25 -0.95 13.30 21.70
N ASP A 26 -0.66 12.00 21.59
CA ASP A 26 0.63 11.52 21.10
C ASP A 26 0.67 11.48 19.56
N ALA A 27 1.12 12.61 19.02
CA ALA A 27 1.34 12.79 17.58
C ALA A 27 2.30 11.74 16.98
N GLN A 28 3.27 11.26 17.75
CA GLN A 28 4.24 10.27 17.28
C GLN A 28 3.59 8.90 17.12
N LEU A 29 2.76 8.48 18.08
CA LEU A 29 1.98 7.25 17.98
C LEU A 29 0.99 7.28 16.82
N ALA A 30 0.29 8.41 16.62
CA ALA A 30 -0.64 8.56 15.49
C ALA A 30 0.07 8.37 14.13
N MET A 31 1.24 9.01 13.95
CA MET A 31 2.07 8.82 12.74
C MET A 31 2.59 7.40 12.61
N GLY A 32 2.95 6.76 13.73
CA GLY A 32 3.38 5.37 13.76
C GLY A 32 2.31 4.40 13.27
N ILE A 33 1.06 4.57 13.69
CA ILE A 33 -0.08 3.74 13.25
C ILE A 33 -0.35 3.93 11.75
N ILE A 34 -0.27 5.17 11.25
CA ILE A 34 -0.42 5.47 9.81
C ILE A 34 0.70 4.78 9.01
N PHE A 35 1.94 4.91 9.47
CA PHE A 35 3.09 4.29 8.82
C PHE A 35 2.98 2.76 8.81
N GLU A 36 2.61 2.16 9.94
CA GLU A 36 2.41 0.71 10.08
C GLU A 36 1.26 0.21 9.18
N SER A 37 0.17 0.98 9.08
CA SER A 37 -0.94 0.69 8.17
C SER A 37 -0.46 0.61 6.71
N ILE A 38 0.34 1.59 6.27
CA ILE A 38 0.87 1.62 4.90
C ILE A 38 1.86 0.47 4.68
N LEU A 39 2.68 0.13 5.68
CA LEU A 39 3.60 -1.00 5.61
C LEU A 39 2.85 -2.33 5.40
N ASN A 40 1.82 -2.60 6.21
CA ASN A 40 1.00 -3.82 6.09
C ASN A 40 0.33 -3.91 4.71
N LEU A 41 -0.23 -2.80 4.23
CA LEU A 41 -0.81 -2.70 2.90
C LEU A 41 0.24 -2.96 1.79
N SER A 42 1.47 -2.46 1.95
CA SER A 42 2.58 -2.69 1.01
C SER A 42 2.96 -4.17 0.93
N VAL A 43 3.07 -4.83 2.08
CA VAL A 43 3.36 -6.28 2.17
C VAL A 43 2.23 -7.09 1.53
N GLY A 44 0.97 -6.70 1.76
CA GLY A 44 -0.20 -7.30 1.13
C GLY A 44 -0.15 -7.23 -0.41
N GLN A 45 0.26 -6.10 -0.98
CA GLN A 45 0.43 -5.96 -2.42
C GLN A 45 1.62 -6.77 -2.97
N ALA A 46 2.75 -6.81 -2.26
CA ALA A 46 3.88 -7.64 -2.66
C ALA A 46 3.55 -9.14 -2.67
N ALA A 47 2.66 -9.60 -1.78
CA ALA A 47 2.18 -10.99 -1.76
C ALA A 47 1.35 -11.37 -3.02
N GLN A 48 0.93 -10.41 -3.84
CA GLN A 48 0.23 -10.68 -5.11
C GLN A 48 1.18 -10.97 -6.29
N ILE A 49 2.47 -10.70 -6.16
CA ILE A 49 3.47 -10.91 -7.22
C ILE A 49 3.40 -12.34 -7.80
N PRO A 50 3.36 -13.41 -6.99
CA PRO A 50 3.24 -14.78 -7.53
C PRO A 50 2.00 -15.01 -8.37
N THR A 51 0.86 -14.45 -7.95
CA THR A 51 -0.41 -14.56 -8.68
C THR A 51 -0.35 -13.83 -10.02
N VAL A 52 0.21 -12.63 -10.05
CA VAL A 52 0.39 -11.84 -11.29
C VAL A 52 1.35 -12.56 -12.24
N MET A 53 2.46 -13.12 -11.72
CA MET A 53 3.42 -13.86 -12.54
C MET A 53 2.83 -15.17 -13.09
N ALA A 54 2.02 -15.89 -12.33
CA ALA A 54 1.33 -17.08 -12.84
C ALA A 54 0.36 -16.75 -14.00
N ALA A 55 -0.34 -15.61 -13.92
CA ALA A 55 -1.23 -15.15 -14.99
C ALA A 55 -0.48 -14.79 -16.30
N ARG A 56 0.82 -14.49 -16.23
CA ARG A 56 1.67 -14.13 -17.37
C ARG A 56 1.82 -15.25 -18.39
N GLU A 57 1.94 -16.51 -17.95
CA GLU A 57 2.08 -17.65 -18.86
C GLU A 57 0.83 -17.83 -19.74
N VAL A 58 -0.35 -17.68 -19.14
CA VAL A 58 -1.63 -17.73 -19.85
C VAL A 58 -1.72 -16.58 -20.85
N PHE A 59 -1.32 -15.37 -20.44
CA PHE A 59 -1.27 -14.20 -21.31
C PHE A 59 -0.35 -14.41 -22.52
N TYR A 60 0.85 -14.97 -22.33
CA TYR A 60 1.79 -15.22 -23.43
C TYR A 60 1.25 -16.24 -24.44
N LYS A 61 0.52 -17.27 -23.99
CA LYS A 61 -0.17 -18.18 -24.90
C LYS A 61 -1.25 -17.47 -25.72
N GLN A 62 -2.07 -16.64 -25.09
CA GLN A 62 -3.13 -15.89 -25.78
C GLN A 62 -2.58 -14.82 -26.76
N ARG A 63 -1.49 -14.15 -26.39
CA ARG A 63 -0.81 -13.20 -27.27
C ARG A 63 -0.15 -13.89 -28.47
N GLY A 64 0.43 -15.09 -28.28
CA GLY A 64 0.97 -15.90 -29.38
C GLY A 64 -0.09 -16.29 -30.42
N ALA A 65 -1.35 -16.41 -29.99
CA ALA A 65 -2.51 -16.64 -30.85
C ALA A 65 -3.16 -15.33 -31.39
N ASN A 66 -2.50 -14.18 -31.24
CA ASN A 66 -2.96 -12.85 -31.68
C ASN A 66 -4.34 -12.42 -31.13
N PHE A 67 -4.80 -12.98 -30.00
CA PHE A 67 -6.10 -12.61 -29.42
C PHE A 67 -6.12 -11.20 -28.79
N PHE A 68 -5.02 -10.77 -28.16
CA PHE A 68 -4.96 -9.47 -27.45
C PHE A 68 -3.60 -8.78 -27.53
N ARG A 69 -3.64 -7.45 -27.57
CA ARG A 69 -2.48 -6.56 -27.48
C ARG A 69 -2.11 -6.33 -26.01
N THR A 70 -0.82 -6.20 -25.69
CA THR A 70 -0.34 -6.07 -24.29
C THR A 70 -0.97 -4.90 -23.54
N ALA A 71 -1.19 -3.77 -24.21
CA ALA A 71 -1.82 -2.61 -23.59
C ALA A 71 -3.25 -2.89 -23.10
N SER A 72 -4.07 -3.60 -23.91
CA SER A 72 -5.43 -3.98 -23.49
C SER A 72 -5.42 -4.91 -22.30
N TYR A 73 -4.50 -5.90 -22.26
CA TYR A 73 -4.42 -6.81 -21.12
C TYR A 73 -4.06 -6.10 -19.83
N VAL A 74 -3.06 -5.21 -19.86
CA VAL A 74 -2.65 -4.44 -18.68
C VAL A 74 -3.81 -3.56 -18.19
N LEU A 75 -4.47 -2.82 -19.09
CA LEU A 75 -5.60 -1.97 -18.71
C LEU A 75 -6.76 -2.79 -18.12
N SER A 76 -7.15 -3.89 -18.77
CA SER A 76 -8.22 -4.76 -18.25
C SER A 76 -7.85 -5.36 -16.89
N SER A 77 -6.62 -5.80 -16.71
CA SER A 77 -6.15 -6.37 -15.45
C SER A 77 -6.14 -5.34 -14.32
N SER A 78 -5.68 -4.11 -14.60
CA SER A 78 -5.72 -3.00 -13.63
C SER A 78 -7.15 -2.63 -13.25
N VAL A 79 -8.05 -2.50 -14.22
CA VAL A 79 -9.47 -2.14 -13.97
C VAL A 79 -10.17 -3.20 -13.13
N VAL A 80 -9.90 -4.49 -13.36
CA VAL A 80 -10.49 -5.58 -12.56
C VAL A 80 -9.96 -5.61 -11.13
N GLN A 81 -8.69 -5.23 -10.91
CA GLN A 81 -8.07 -5.24 -9.59
C GLN A 81 -8.46 -4.03 -8.73
N LEU A 82 -8.75 -2.88 -9.33
CA LEU A 82 -9.07 -1.64 -8.62
C LEU A 82 -10.20 -1.79 -7.59
N PRO A 83 -11.40 -2.35 -7.91
CA PRO A 83 -12.47 -2.52 -6.93
C PRO A 83 -12.06 -3.39 -5.75
N ALA A 84 -11.28 -4.44 -6.00
CA ALA A 84 -10.82 -5.35 -4.97
C ALA A 84 -9.85 -4.65 -4.00
N ILE A 85 -8.93 -3.84 -4.54
CA ILE A 85 -7.96 -3.05 -3.76
C ILE A 85 -8.69 -2.00 -2.90
N VAL A 86 -9.63 -1.27 -3.49
CA VAL A 86 -10.40 -0.25 -2.78
C VAL A 86 -11.21 -0.90 -1.65
N LEU A 87 -11.94 -1.98 -1.93
CA LEU A 87 -12.76 -2.65 -0.92
C LEU A 87 -11.92 -3.18 0.24
N GLU A 88 -10.78 -3.81 -0.05
CA GLU A 88 -9.84 -4.28 0.97
C GLU A 88 -9.28 -3.13 1.82
N THR A 89 -8.90 -2.02 1.18
CA THR A 89 -8.37 -0.85 1.89
C THR A 89 -9.43 -0.17 2.74
N VAL A 90 -10.68 -0.09 2.27
CA VAL A 90 -11.81 0.47 3.04
C VAL A 90 -12.08 -0.37 4.29
N VAL A 91 -12.12 -1.70 4.17
CA VAL A 91 -12.33 -2.59 5.33
C VAL A 91 -11.17 -2.48 6.30
N PHE A 92 -9.92 -2.51 5.81
CA PHE A 92 -8.73 -2.37 6.64
C PHE A 92 -8.71 -1.04 7.40
N SER A 93 -8.92 0.08 6.69
CA SER A 93 -8.90 1.42 7.27
C SER A 93 -10.05 1.66 8.25
N ALA A 94 -11.24 1.11 8.01
CA ALA A 94 -12.34 1.17 8.97
C ALA A 94 -11.96 0.50 10.30
N ILE A 95 -11.38 -0.70 10.25
CA ILE A 95 -10.97 -1.43 11.46
C ILE A 95 -9.93 -0.63 12.23
N VAL A 96 -8.86 -0.19 11.56
CA VAL A 96 -7.77 0.58 12.19
C VAL A 96 -8.28 1.88 12.79
N TYR A 97 -9.10 2.64 12.05
CA TYR A 97 -9.57 3.94 12.51
C TYR A 97 -10.39 3.85 13.80
N TRP A 98 -11.36 2.91 13.83
CA TRP A 98 -12.27 2.76 14.96
C TRP A 98 -11.63 2.05 16.17
N MET A 99 -10.74 1.07 15.94
CA MET A 99 -10.09 0.35 17.04
C MET A 99 -8.98 1.14 17.70
N CYS A 100 -8.19 1.90 16.92
CA CYS A 100 -7.13 2.74 17.49
C CYS A 100 -7.72 3.97 18.21
N GLY A 101 -8.95 4.37 17.89
CA GLY A 101 -9.62 5.49 18.57
C GLY A 101 -9.26 6.86 18.00
N PHE A 102 -9.06 6.96 16.69
CA PHE A 102 -8.85 8.23 16.01
C PHE A 102 -10.04 9.20 16.16
N LEU A 103 -9.83 10.48 15.85
CA LEU A 103 -10.82 11.56 16.00
C LEU A 103 -12.19 11.18 15.43
N ASN A 104 -13.27 11.42 16.19
CA ASN A 104 -14.61 11.01 15.78
C ASN A 104 -15.27 12.03 14.82
N SER A 105 -14.61 12.30 13.69
CA SER A 105 -15.07 13.20 12.64
C SER A 105 -15.21 12.45 11.31
N PHE A 106 -16.38 12.57 10.68
CA PHE A 106 -16.66 11.94 9.39
C PHE A 106 -15.67 12.38 8.30
N TRP A 107 -15.27 13.66 8.31
CA TRP A 107 -14.32 14.20 7.34
C TRP A 107 -12.91 13.65 7.51
N SER A 108 -12.43 13.51 8.75
CA SER A 108 -11.11 12.95 9.04
C SER A 108 -11.05 11.47 8.66
N PHE A 109 -12.11 10.71 8.95
CA PHE A 109 -12.24 9.33 8.49
C PHE A 109 -12.23 9.22 6.97
N PHE A 110 -13.02 10.04 6.28
CA PHE A 110 -13.09 10.01 4.82
C PHE A 110 -11.72 10.31 4.18
N VAL A 111 -11.02 11.34 4.66
CA VAL A 111 -9.67 11.67 4.18
C VAL A 111 -8.69 10.52 4.46
N PHE A 112 -8.74 9.91 5.65
CA PHE A 112 -7.94 8.74 5.99
C PHE A 112 -8.11 7.58 5.01
N VAL A 113 -9.36 7.20 4.73
CA VAL A 113 -9.70 6.12 3.80
C VAL A 113 -9.21 6.44 2.38
N VAL A 114 -9.48 7.66 1.89
CA VAL A 114 -9.11 8.07 0.51
C VAL A 114 -7.60 8.09 0.34
N VAL A 115 -6.86 8.66 1.28
CA VAL A 115 -5.39 8.71 1.23
C VAL A 115 -4.81 7.30 1.24
N LEU A 116 -5.26 6.42 2.13
CA LEU A 116 -4.80 5.03 2.14
C LEU A 116 -5.14 4.29 0.85
N CYS A 117 -6.33 4.52 0.28
CA CYS A 117 -6.71 3.94 -1.02
C CYS A 117 -5.76 4.38 -2.14
N LEU A 118 -5.44 5.68 -2.23
CA LEU A 118 -4.55 6.21 -3.26
C LEU A 118 -3.14 5.63 -3.15
N ILE A 119 -2.61 5.53 -1.93
CA ILE A 119 -1.29 4.93 -1.66
C ILE A 119 -1.30 3.45 -2.03
N ASN A 120 -2.34 2.72 -1.63
CA ASN A 120 -2.46 1.30 -1.92
C ASN A 120 -2.53 1.03 -3.43
N ILE A 121 -3.29 1.83 -4.18
CA ILE A 121 -3.37 1.75 -5.65
C ILE A 121 -1.99 2.03 -6.28
N ALA A 122 -1.26 3.05 -5.79
CA ALA A 122 0.07 3.36 -6.29
C ALA A 122 1.07 2.22 -6.04
N LEU A 123 1.05 1.62 -4.84
CA LEU A 123 1.86 0.46 -4.50
C LEU A 123 1.49 -0.77 -5.33
N ALA A 124 0.19 -1.03 -5.51
CA ALA A 124 -0.27 -2.12 -6.36
C ALA A 124 0.21 -1.97 -7.81
N ALA A 125 0.15 -0.76 -8.37
CA ALA A 125 0.69 -0.46 -9.70
C ALA A 125 2.21 -0.70 -9.77
N PHE A 126 2.95 -0.28 -8.74
CA PHE A 126 4.39 -0.53 -8.64
C PHE A 126 4.73 -2.02 -8.59
N PHE A 127 4.08 -2.80 -7.72
CA PHE A 127 4.34 -4.25 -7.63
C PHE A 127 3.86 -5.01 -8.87
N PHE A 128 2.80 -4.56 -9.52
CA PHE A 128 2.38 -5.09 -10.81
C PHE A 128 3.45 -4.86 -11.88
N PHE A 129 4.00 -3.64 -11.95
CA PHE A 129 5.13 -3.33 -12.84
C PHE A 129 6.35 -4.19 -12.51
N LEU A 130 6.69 -4.35 -11.23
CA LEU A 130 7.80 -5.16 -10.77
C LEU A 130 7.65 -6.64 -11.18
N ALA A 131 6.45 -7.20 -11.02
CA ALA A 131 6.12 -8.56 -11.42
C ALA A 131 6.19 -8.74 -12.94
N ALA A 132 5.78 -7.73 -13.71
CA ALA A 132 5.84 -7.75 -15.16
C ALA A 132 7.27 -7.63 -15.71
N ALA A 133 8.11 -6.82 -15.05
CA ALA A 133 9.51 -6.60 -15.42
C ALA A 133 10.42 -7.78 -15.01
N SER A 134 10.07 -8.50 -13.94
CA SER A 134 10.89 -9.58 -13.41
C SER A 134 10.79 -10.87 -14.25
N PRO A 135 11.89 -11.60 -14.46
CA PRO A 135 11.88 -12.85 -15.24
C PRO A 135 11.31 -14.05 -14.46
N ASN A 136 11.55 -14.13 -13.15
CA ASN A 136 11.08 -15.23 -12.30
C ASN A 136 10.86 -14.77 -10.84
N LEU A 137 10.23 -15.63 -10.02
CA LEU A 137 9.93 -15.32 -8.62
C LEU A 137 11.17 -15.20 -7.73
N ASN A 138 12.24 -15.92 -8.07
CA ASN A 138 13.51 -15.85 -7.34
C ASN A 138 14.18 -14.47 -7.44
N VAL A 139 13.86 -13.71 -8.49
CA VAL A 139 14.27 -12.31 -8.64
C VAL A 139 13.21 -11.34 -8.11
N ALA A 140 11.93 -11.61 -8.40
CA ALA A 140 10.84 -10.68 -8.06
C ALA A 140 10.64 -10.51 -6.54
N ASN A 141 10.75 -11.60 -5.75
CA ASN A 141 10.56 -11.57 -4.30
C ASN A 141 11.63 -10.75 -3.56
N PRO A 142 12.95 -10.98 -3.75
CA PRO A 142 13.95 -10.16 -3.07
C PRO A 142 13.87 -8.70 -3.53
N LEU A 143 13.58 -8.45 -4.82
CA LEU A 143 13.43 -7.09 -5.32
C LEU A 143 12.22 -6.38 -4.70
N SER A 144 11.11 -7.09 -4.46
CA SER A 144 9.94 -6.52 -3.79
C SER A 144 10.23 -6.20 -2.32
N SER A 145 10.92 -7.10 -1.60
CA SER A 145 11.34 -6.86 -0.22
C SER A 145 12.26 -5.64 -0.11
N VAL A 146 13.25 -5.53 -1.00
CA VAL A 146 14.15 -4.37 -1.06
C VAL A 146 13.35 -3.10 -1.36
N SER A 147 12.41 -3.15 -2.30
CA SER A 147 11.57 -1.99 -2.64
C SER A 147 10.71 -1.52 -1.46
N ILE A 148 10.13 -2.43 -0.67
CA ILE A 148 9.38 -2.08 0.54
C ILE A 148 10.28 -1.35 1.53
N VAL A 149 11.50 -1.87 1.77
CA VAL A 149 12.47 -1.24 2.66
C VAL A 149 12.82 0.18 2.20
N PHE A 150 12.99 0.38 0.88
CA PHE A 150 13.19 1.71 0.31
C PHE A 150 11.99 2.64 0.57
N PHE A 151 10.77 2.20 0.27
CA PHE A 151 9.58 3.02 0.53
C PHE A 151 9.40 3.36 2.00
N VAL A 152 9.77 2.46 2.90
CA VAL A 152 9.73 2.66 4.35
C VAL A 152 10.76 3.68 4.81
N MET A 153 12.04 3.51 4.43
CA MET A 153 13.11 4.40 4.88
C MET A 153 12.86 5.85 4.45
N PHE A 154 12.41 6.04 3.22
CA PHE A 154 12.17 7.36 2.65
C PHE A 154 10.72 7.85 2.83
N ALA A 155 9.93 7.22 3.72
CA ALA A 155 8.56 7.61 4.02
C ALA A 155 8.43 8.92 4.83
N GLY A 156 9.52 9.41 5.42
CA GLY A 156 9.49 10.60 6.29
C GLY A 156 9.14 10.34 7.76
N TYR A 157 8.87 9.10 8.14
CA TYR A 157 8.67 8.68 9.54
C TYR A 157 9.93 8.05 10.14
N THR A 158 10.53 7.05 9.48
CA THR A 158 11.78 6.40 9.95
C THR A 158 12.98 7.34 9.89
N ILE A 159 13.11 8.08 8.78
CA ILE A 159 14.09 9.16 8.60
C ILE A 159 13.29 10.41 8.33
N THR A 160 13.46 11.43 9.17
CA THR A 160 12.78 12.71 8.97
C THR A 160 13.35 13.40 7.74
N LYS A 161 12.51 14.18 7.05
CA LYS A 161 12.88 14.85 5.80
C LYS A 161 14.20 15.64 5.91
N ASP A 162 14.43 16.30 7.05
CA ASP A 162 15.59 17.16 7.28
C ASP A 162 16.91 16.38 7.46
N GLN A 163 16.82 15.08 7.75
CA GLN A 163 17.98 14.20 7.87
C GLN A 163 18.32 13.48 6.56
N ILE A 164 17.48 13.61 5.52
CA ILE A 164 17.73 13.02 4.21
C ILE A 164 18.75 13.88 3.47
N PRO A 165 19.88 13.32 3.00
CA PRO A 165 20.84 14.08 2.22
C PRO A 165 20.22 14.67 0.94
N ASP A 166 20.62 15.89 0.55
CA ASP A 166 20.03 16.62 -0.58
C ASP A 166 20.01 15.83 -1.89
N TYR A 167 21.00 14.97 -2.12
CA TYR A 167 21.08 14.14 -3.33
C TYR A 167 20.07 12.97 -3.36
N LEU A 168 19.46 12.60 -2.23
CA LEU A 168 18.45 11.54 -2.10
C LEU A 168 17.02 12.07 -1.89
N ILE A 169 16.84 13.38 -1.73
CA ILE A 169 15.54 13.98 -1.41
C ILE A 169 14.47 13.69 -2.47
N TRP A 170 14.86 13.47 -3.72
CA TRP A 170 13.94 13.13 -4.80
C TRP A 170 13.18 11.83 -4.54
N MET A 171 13.78 10.86 -3.82
CA MET A 171 13.09 9.62 -3.45
C MET A 171 11.97 9.86 -2.45
N TYR A 172 12.16 10.81 -1.53
CA TYR A 172 11.09 11.22 -0.61
C TYR A 172 9.90 11.79 -1.37
N TRP A 173 10.14 12.62 -2.39
CA TRP A 173 9.08 13.23 -3.19
C TRP A 173 8.41 12.24 -4.16
N ALA A 174 9.15 11.25 -4.66
CA ALA A 174 8.62 10.21 -5.54
C ALA A 174 7.77 9.16 -4.78
N ASN A 175 7.96 9.05 -3.47
CA ASN A 175 7.31 8.05 -2.64
C ASN A 175 5.87 8.48 -2.25
N PRO A 176 4.82 7.76 -2.69
CA PRO A 176 3.44 8.10 -2.34
C PRO A 176 3.17 8.02 -0.83
N THR A 177 3.89 7.16 -0.11
CA THR A 177 3.77 6.99 1.34
C THR A 177 4.14 8.27 2.10
N SER A 178 5.14 9.01 1.62
CA SER A 178 5.58 10.28 2.22
C SER A 178 4.49 11.35 2.19
N TRP A 179 3.78 11.43 1.06
CA TRP A 179 2.64 12.32 0.90
C TRP A 179 1.47 11.90 1.80
N GLY A 180 1.24 10.59 1.91
CA GLY A 180 0.26 10.02 2.82
C GLY A 180 0.45 10.44 4.26
N ILE A 181 1.62 10.15 4.81
CA ILE A 181 1.97 10.47 6.20
C ILE A 181 1.85 11.98 6.45
N ARG A 182 2.34 12.81 5.52
CA ARG A 182 2.22 14.28 5.63
C ARG A 182 0.76 14.75 5.64
N SER A 183 -0.07 14.24 4.72
CA SER A 183 -1.47 14.63 4.61
C SER A 183 -2.30 14.22 5.84
N LEU A 184 -2.05 13.01 6.36
CA LEU A 184 -2.76 12.49 7.52
C LEU A 184 -2.26 13.11 8.82
N GLY A 185 -0.97 13.45 8.92
CA GLY A 185 -0.44 14.24 10.02
C GLY A 185 -1.14 15.60 10.13
N ILE A 186 -1.31 16.32 9.03
CA ILE A 186 -2.06 17.60 9.01
C ILE A 186 -3.54 17.39 9.38
N ASN A 187 -4.15 16.30 8.92
CA ASN A 187 -5.58 16.05 9.16
C ASN A 187 -5.90 15.69 10.62
N HIS A 188 -4.98 15.04 11.34
CA HIS A 188 -5.21 14.58 12.71
C HIS A 188 -4.61 15.51 13.79
N MET A 189 -3.64 16.35 13.42
CA MET A 189 -2.94 17.27 14.35
C MET A 189 -3.31 18.75 14.14
N GLY A 190 -4.09 19.05 13.10
CA GLY A 190 -4.53 20.40 12.72
C GLY A 190 -5.86 20.81 13.34
#